data_AF-A0A3M1Q4V6-F1
#
_entry.id   AF-A0A3M1Q4V6-F1
#
_cell.length_a   1.000
_cell.length_b   1.000
_cell.length_c   1.000
_cell.angle_alpha   90.00
_cell.angle_beta   90.00
_cell.angle_gamma   90.00
#
_symmetry.space_group_name_H-M   'P 1'
#
loop_
_entity.id
_entity.type
_entity.pdbx_description
1 polymer ?
#
loop_
_entity_poly.entity_id
_entity_poly.type
_entity_poly.pdbx_seq_one_letter_code
_entity_poly.pdbx_strand_id
1 'polypeptide(L)'
;MGEDQENGIDQEVTLQMVADIVTAYVSNNPVPVEHVPELIRSVHETLTRLDDGHAARRTTQKPAVPIKKSVTDDYIICLEDGKKLKVLKRYLRTHYNMTPEEYRAKWNLPPDYPMVAPAYARQRAEFARRIGLGQKGGRRRRGADKASGTE
;
A
#
# COMPACT_ATOMS: atom_id res chain seq x y z
N MET A 1 -15.27 13.70 -16.96
CA MET A 1 -15.40 12.33 -17.49
C MET A 1 -14.29 11.55 -16.82
N GLY A 2 -14.59 11.02 -15.64
CA GLY A 2 -13.65 10.25 -14.84
C GLY A 2 -13.71 8.81 -15.33
N GLU A 3 -12.53 8.23 -15.53
CA GLU A 3 -12.34 6.85 -15.94
C GLU A 3 -12.82 5.95 -14.79
N ASP A 4 -13.99 5.35 -14.96
CA ASP A 4 -14.52 4.36 -14.04
C ASP A 4 -13.64 3.11 -14.09
N GLN A 5 -13.17 2.75 -12.91
CA GLN A 5 -12.27 1.66 -12.60
C GLN A 5 -12.87 0.29 -13.00
N GLU A 6 -12.45 -0.25 -14.15
CA GLU A 6 -12.69 -1.63 -14.61
C GLU A 6 -11.89 -2.65 -13.77
N ASN A 7 -12.25 -2.83 -12.50
CA ASN A 7 -11.69 -3.89 -11.63
C ASN A 7 -12.82 -4.66 -10.90
N GLY A 8 -13.91 -4.95 -11.62
CA GLY A 8 -14.89 -5.98 -11.24
C GLY A 8 -14.78 -7.11 -12.26
N ILE A 9 -14.99 -8.37 -11.83
CA ILE A 9 -15.09 -9.48 -12.79
C ILE A 9 -16.16 -9.10 -13.82
N ASP A 10 -15.84 -9.18 -15.11
CA ASP A 10 -16.77 -8.88 -16.19
C ASP A 10 -18.10 -9.62 -15.94
N GLN A 11 -19.21 -8.88 -15.99
CA GLN A 11 -20.54 -9.45 -15.73
C GLN A 11 -20.80 -10.70 -16.59
N GLU A 12 -20.29 -10.68 -17.82
CA GLU A 12 -20.36 -11.78 -18.77
C GLU A 12 -19.60 -13.03 -18.28
N VAL A 13 -18.41 -12.85 -17.70
CA VAL A 13 -17.61 -13.95 -17.13
C VAL A 13 -18.27 -14.51 -15.88
N THR A 14 -18.89 -13.66 -15.05
CA THR A 14 -19.65 -14.09 -13.86
C THR A 14 -20.85 -14.94 -14.25
N LEU A 15 -21.62 -14.51 -15.25
CA LEU A 15 -22.77 -15.26 -15.76
C LEU A 15 -22.35 -16.62 -16.34
N GLN A 16 -21.22 -16.67 -17.05
CA GLN A 16 -20.67 -17.92 -17.58
C GLN A 16 -20.31 -18.89 -16.44
N MET A 17 -19.61 -18.42 -15.41
CA MET A 17 -19.27 -19.24 -14.24
C MET A 17 -20.52 -19.76 -13.51
N VAL A 18 -21.57 -18.93 -13.35
CA VAL A 18 -22.85 -19.36 -12.77
C VAL A 18 -23.46 -20.49 -13.59
N ALA A 19 -23.51 -20.35 -14.93
CA ALA A 19 -24.07 -21.35 -15.82
C ALA A 19 -23.32 -22.69 -15.72
N ASP A 20 -21.98 -22.65 -15.71
CA ASP A 20 -21.14 -23.85 -15.60
C ASP A 20 -21.34 -24.56 -14.25
N ILE A 21 -21.46 -23.80 -13.16
CA ILE A 21 -21.69 -24.36 -11.81
C ILE A 21 -23.08 -25.00 -11.70
N VAL A 22 -24.12 -24.30 -12.16
CA VAL A 22 -25.51 -24.78 -12.06
C VAL A 22 -25.71 -26.02 -12.95
N THR A 23 -25.16 -26.01 -14.17
CA THR A 23 -25.25 -27.17 -15.09
C THR A 23 -24.52 -28.39 -14.52
N ALA A 24 -23.33 -28.24 -13.95
CA ALA A 24 -22.62 -29.33 -13.28
C ALA A 24 -23.41 -29.87 -12.07
N TYR A 25 -24.01 -28.97 -11.27
CA TYR A 25 -24.79 -29.37 -10.09
C TYR A 25 -26.04 -30.16 -10.46
N VAL A 26 -26.84 -29.67 -11.42
CA VAL A 26 -28.09 -30.33 -11.85
C VAL A 26 -27.80 -31.61 -12.65
N SER A 27 -26.66 -31.70 -13.33
CA SER A 27 -26.26 -32.93 -14.04
C SER A 27 -25.93 -34.08 -13.10
N ASN A 28 -25.49 -33.79 -11.87
CA ASN A 28 -25.07 -34.80 -10.89
C ASN A 28 -26.06 -34.96 -9.73
N ASN A 29 -27.07 -34.08 -9.62
CA ASN A 29 -28.06 -34.10 -8.54
C ASN A 29 -29.47 -33.93 -9.12
N PRO A 30 -30.44 -34.79 -8.78
CA PRO A 30 -31.83 -34.59 -9.18
C PRO A 30 -32.41 -33.38 -8.45
N VAL A 31 -32.63 -32.28 -9.17
CA VAL A 31 -33.22 -31.04 -8.62
C VAL A 31 -34.60 -30.83 -9.24
N PRO A 32 -35.66 -30.61 -8.43
CA PRO A 32 -36.97 -30.22 -8.94
C PRO A 32 -36.91 -28.90 -9.73
N VAL A 33 -37.69 -28.80 -10.81
CA VAL A 33 -37.67 -27.64 -11.72
C VAL A 33 -37.98 -26.32 -11.00
N GLU A 34 -38.78 -26.39 -9.94
CA GLU A 34 -39.13 -25.24 -9.09
C GLU A 34 -37.95 -24.64 -8.31
N HIS A 35 -36.91 -25.42 -8.03
CA HIS A 35 -35.73 -24.97 -7.26
C HIS A 35 -34.59 -24.45 -8.13
N VAL A 36 -34.66 -24.64 -9.46
CA VAL A 36 -33.62 -24.16 -10.40
C VAL A 36 -33.44 -22.63 -10.33
N PRO A 37 -34.50 -21.80 -10.31
CA PRO A 37 -34.36 -20.35 -10.22
C PRO A 37 -33.70 -19.89 -8.91
N GLU A 38 -34.04 -20.56 -7.80
CA GLU A 38 -33.47 -20.28 -6.48
C GLU A 38 -31.97 -20.62 -6.46
N LEU A 39 -31.59 -21.76 -7.02
CA LEU A 39 -30.20 -22.19 -7.12
C LEU A 39 -29.35 -21.20 -7.94
N ILE A 40 -29.85 -20.76 -9.10
CA ILE A 40 -29.17 -19.76 -9.95
C ILE A 40 -28.96 -18.46 -9.16
N ARG A 41 -30.00 -17.99 -8.46
CA ARG A 41 -29.93 -16.77 -7.66
C ARG A 41 -28.90 -16.89 -6.53
N SER A 42 -28.90 -18.01 -5.81
CA SER A 42 -27.98 -18.28 -4.70
C SER A 42 -26.52 -18.32 -5.16
N VAL A 43 -26.23 -18.98 -6.29
CA VAL A 43 -24.87 -19.07 -6.83
C VAL A 43 -24.39 -17.70 -7.32
N HIS A 44 -25.24 -16.98 -8.07
CA HIS A 44 -24.93 -15.63 -8.54
C HIS A 44 -24.66 -14.68 -7.36
N GLU A 45 -25.55 -14.64 -6.35
CA GLU A 45 -25.36 -13.81 -5.16
C GLU A 45 -24.07 -14.17 -4.41
N THR A 46 -23.73 -15.45 -4.31
CA THR A 46 -22.49 -15.89 -3.66
C THR A 46 -21.27 -15.38 -4.43
N LEU A 47 -21.26 -15.48 -5.76
CA LEU A 47 -20.17 -14.98 -6.60
C LEU A 47 -20.06 -13.46 -6.56
N THR A 48 -21.18 -12.73 -6.65
CA THR A 48 -21.21 -11.27 -6.49
C THR A 48 -20.70 -10.87 -5.11
N ARG A 49 -21.10 -11.57 -4.03
CA ARG A 49 -20.61 -11.30 -2.67
C ARG A 49 -19.11 -11.59 -2.50
N LEU A 50 -18.56 -12.53 -3.26
CA LEU A 50 -17.12 -12.80 -3.24
C LEU A 50 -16.34 -11.70 -4.01
N ASP A 51 -16.91 -11.17 -5.09
CA ASP A 51 -16.40 -10.00 -5.81
C ASP A 51 -16.47 -8.74 -4.92
N ASP A 52 -17.63 -8.45 -4.32
CA ASP A 52 -17.83 -7.39 -3.32
C ASP A 52 -17.03 -7.60 -2.03
N GLY A 53 -16.71 -8.84 -1.68
CA GLY A 53 -15.89 -9.19 -0.52
C GLY A 53 -14.49 -8.58 -0.59
N HIS A 54 -14.00 -8.27 -1.79
CA HIS A 54 -12.80 -7.48 -2.00
C HIS A 54 -13.01 -5.98 -1.71
N ALA A 55 -14.21 -5.46 -2.00
CA ALA A 55 -14.60 -4.09 -1.69
C ALA A 55 -14.93 -3.87 -0.20
N ALA A 56 -15.48 -4.87 0.49
CA ALA A 56 -15.88 -4.80 1.90
C ALA A 56 -14.69 -4.78 2.90
N ARG A 57 -13.45 -5.03 2.46
CA ARG A 57 -12.25 -4.75 3.30
C ARG A 57 -11.90 -3.26 3.36
N ARG A 58 -12.62 -2.40 2.65
CA ARG A 58 -12.50 -0.93 2.72
C ARG A 58 -13.44 -0.30 3.75
N THR A 59 -13.89 -1.03 4.77
CA THR A 59 -14.45 -0.37 5.95
C THR A 59 -13.33 0.42 6.61
N THR A 60 -13.30 1.72 6.32
CA THR A 60 -12.68 2.80 7.11
C THR A 60 -12.03 2.29 8.38
N GLN A 61 -10.77 1.86 8.27
CA GLN A 61 -9.98 1.46 9.42
C GLN A 61 -9.91 2.70 10.31
N LYS A 62 -10.62 2.68 11.43
CA LYS A 62 -10.43 3.70 12.46
C LYS A 62 -8.93 3.67 12.77
N PRO A 63 -8.23 4.81 12.67
CA PRO A 63 -6.79 4.82 12.86
C PRO A 63 -6.48 4.17 14.20
N ALA A 64 -5.67 3.09 14.17
CA ALA A 64 -5.40 2.24 15.34
C ALA A 64 -4.89 3.06 16.55
N VAL A 65 -4.30 4.21 16.27
CA VAL A 65 -3.95 5.26 17.22
C VAL A 65 -4.16 6.63 16.57
N PRO A 66 -4.44 7.69 17.35
CA PRO A 66 -4.39 9.06 16.83
C PRO A 66 -3.04 9.32 16.15
N ILE A 67 -3.04 10.00 15.00
CA ILE A 67 -1.82 10.34 14.22
C ILE A 67 -0.73 11.04 15.07
N LYS A 68 -1.14 11.74 16.14
CA LYS A 68 -0.22 12.37 17.09
C LYS A 68 0.50 11.38 18.03
N LYS A 69 -0.03 10.15 18.21
CA LYS A 69 0.50 9.10 19.08
C LYS A 69 1.13 7.94 18.30
N SER A 70 1.11 7.96 16.97
CA SER A 70 1.71 6.92 16.12
C SER A 70 3.23 7.00 16.05
N VAL A 71 3.82 8.14 16.39
CA VAL A 71 5.28 8.34 16.43
C VAL A 71 5.75 8.39 17.87
N THR A 72 6.54 7.40 18.27
CA THR A 72 7.32 7.41 19.52
C THR A 72 8.80 7.47 19.18
N ASP A 73 9.65 7.91 20.12
CA ASP A 73 11.09 8.05 19.87
C ASP A 73 11.75 6.72 19.47
N ASP A 74 11.36 5.61 20.12
CA ASP A 74 11.90 4.27 19.89
C ASP A 74 11.19 3.47 18.77
N TYR A 75 9.92 3.77 18.51
CA TYR A 75 9.09 3.01 17.58
C TYR A 75 7.99 3.85 16.93
N ILE A 76 7.65 3.48 15.70
CA ILE A 76 6.52 4.00 14.93
C ILE A 76 5.45 2.92 14.81
N ILE A 77 4.18 3.30 15.02
CA ILE A 77 3.04 2.41 14.92
C ILE A 77 2.45 2.49 13.51
N CYS A 78 2.24 1.35 12.87
CA CYS A 78 1.52 1.28 11.59
C CYS A 78 0.04 1.59 11.82
N LEU A 79 -0.51 2.59 11.13
CA LEU A 79 -1.95 2.92 11.20
C LEU A 79 -2.85 1.84 10.59
N GLU A 80 -2.31 0.95 9.74
CA GLU A 80 -3.06 -0.16 9.12
C GLU A 80 -3.23 -1.35 10.07
N ASP A 81 -2.23 -1.65 10.89
CA ASP A 81 -2.18 -2.88 11.70
C ASP A 81 -2.09 -2.65 13.21
N GLY A 82 -1.72 -1.44 13.65
CA GLY A 82 -1.36 -1.16 15.04
C GLY A 82 -0.02 -1.77 15.49
N LYS A 83 0.77 -2.35 14.58
CA LYS A 83 2.08 -2.95 14.91
C LYS A 83 3.14 -1.89 15.19
N LYS A 84 3.92 -2.10 16.24
CA LYS A 84 5.09 -1.28 16.61
C LYS A 84 6.29 -1.71 15.78
N LEU A 85 6.85 -0.78 15.01
CA LEU A 85 7.94 -1.01 14.07
C LEU A 85 9.03 0.04 14.29
N LYS A 86 10.28 -0.29 14.02
CA LYS A 86 11.37 0.72 14.00
C LYS A 86 11.43 1.46 12.66
N VAL A 87 11.08 0.76 11.58
CA VAL A 87 11.13 1.26 10.20
C VAL A 87 9.81 0.92 9.49
N LEU A 88 8.98 1.93 9.24
CA LEU A 88 7.69 1.74 8.56
C LEU A 88 7.88 1.53 7.06
N LYS A 89 8.85 2.21 6.42
CA LYS A 89 9.10 2.12 4.97
C LYS A 89 9.24 0.69 4.44
N ARG A 90 10.01 -0.16 5.13
CA ARG A 90 10.23 -1.56 4.70
C ARG A 90 8.95 -2.38 4.86
N TYR A 91 8.23 -2.16 5.95
CA TYR A 91 7.00 -2.88 6.25
C TYR A 91 5.91 -2.59 5.22
N LEU A 92 5.74 -1.32 4.85
CA LEU A 92 4.81 -0.90 3.78
C LEU A 92 5.10 -1.60 2.45
N ARG A 93 6.38 -1.65 2.04
CA ARG A 93 6.77 -2.29 0.79
C ARG A 93 6.57 -3.81 0.80
N THR A 94 6.83 -4.49 1.92
CA THR A 94 6.78 -5.96 1.98
C THR A 94 5.39 -6.51 2.27
N HIS A 95 4.58 -5.83 3.08
CA HIS A 95 3.25 -6.32 3.46
C HIS A 95 2.12 -5.75 2.61
N TYR A 96 2.32 -4.55 2.08
CA TYR A 96 1.26 -3.81 1.40
C TYR A 96 1.64 -3.37 -0.02
N ASN A 97 2.86 -3.69 -0.46
CA ASN A 97 3.40 -3.27 -1.76
C ASN A 97 3.26 -1.77 -2.06
N MET A 98 3.10 -0.94 -1.03
CA MET A 98 2.82 0.49 -1.15
C MET A 98 4.04 1.34 -0.85
N THR A 99 4.12 2.47 -1.52
CA THR A 99 5.12 3.50 -1.29
C THR A 99 4.77 4.33 -0.05
N PRO A 100 5.77 5.00 0.55
CA PRO A 100 5.52 5.92 1.66
C PRO A 100 4.62 7.11 1.28
N GLU A 101 4.51 7.46 0.00
CA GLU A 101 3.68 8.57 -0.49
C GLU A 101 2.23 8.15 -0.60
N GLU A 102 1.95 6.98 -1.19
CA GLU A 102 0.62 6.38 -1.23
C GLU A 102 0.06 6.16 0.17
N TYR A 103 0.91 5.73 1.11
CA TYR A 103 0.52 5.61 2.50
C TYR A 103 0.15 6.95 3.15
N ARG A 104 0.85 8.04 2.82
CA ARG A 104 0.51 9.39 3.31
C ARG A 104 -0.80 9.87 2.72
N ALA A 105 -1.01 9.67 1.43
CA ALA A 105 -2.24 10.02 0.75
C ALA A 105 -3.44 9.25 1.33
N LYS A 106 -3.28 7.94 1.55
CA LYS A 106 -4.31 7.07 2.12
C LYS A 106 -4.79 7.52 3.50
N TRP A 107 -3.87 8.00 4.34
CA TRP A 107 -4.16 8.41 5.72
C TRP A 107 -4.19 9.92 5.94
N ASN A 108 -4.13 10.71 4.86
CA ASN A 108 -4.07 12.17 4.87
C ASN A 108 -3.03 12.74 5.87
N LEU A 109 -1.85 12.11 5.88
CA LEU A 109 -0.73 12.44 6.78
C LEU A 109 0.01 13.69 6.28
N PRO A 110 0.53 14.54 7.19
CA PRO A 110 1.41 15.64 6.80
C PRO A 110 2.66 15.16 6.05
N PRO A 111 3.21 15.97 5.13
CA PRO A 111 4.45 15.64 4.41
C PRO A 111 5.65 15.48 5.35
N ASP A 112 5.65 16.18 6.49
CA ASP A 112 6.68 16.14 7.53
C ASP A 112 6.62 14.88 8.41
N TYR A 113 5.68 13.97 8.16
CA TYR A 113 5.51 12.78 8.99
C TYR A 113 6.69 11.80 8.85
N PRO A 114 7.38 11.45 9.95
CA PRO A 114 8.53 10.55 9.92
C PRO A 114 8.08 9.11 9.64
N MET A 115 8.74 8.44 8.70
CA MET A 115 8.44 7.03 8.32
C MET A 115 9.33 6.01 9.04
N VAL A 116 10.10 6.48 10.00
CA VAL A 116 11.11 5.75 10.74
C VAL A 116 11.14 6.35 12.14
N ALA A 117 11.38 5.54 13.16
CA ALA A 117 11.50 6.04 14.53
C ALA A 117 12.62 7.11 14.62
N PRO A 118 12.39 8.27 15.27
CA PRO A 118 13.37 9.34 15.38
C PRO A 118 14.70 8.92 16.01
N ALA A 119 14.71 8.05 17.02
CA ALA A 119 15.95 7.51 17.60
C ALA A 119 16.75 6.69 16.57
N TYR A 120 16.08 5.88 15.76
CA TYR A 120 16.73 5.11 14.70
C TYR A 120 17.24 6.00 13.55
N ALA A 121 16.51 7.08 13.22
CA ALA A 121 16.96 8.07 12.24
C ALA A 121 18.22 8.81 12.73
N ARG A 122 18.27 9.20 14.01
CA ARG A 122 19.46 9.81 14.65
C ARG A 122 20.67 8.87 14.61
N GLN A 123 20.49 7.62 15.03
CA GLN A 123 21.56 6.61 15.00
C GLN A 123 22.10 6.36 13.58
N ARG A 124 21.22 6.30 12.57
CA ARG A 124 21.64 6.15 11.16
C ARG A 124 22.35 7.39 10.63
N ALA A 125 21.92 8.59 11.01
CA ALA A 125 22.59 9.83 10.63
C ALA A 125 23.99 9.96 11.26
N GLU A 126 24.14 9.60 12.53
CA GLU A 126 25.43 9.54 13.22
C GLU A 126 26.35 8.48 12.62
N PHE A 127 25.81 7.30 12.30
CA PHE A 127 26.55 6.25 11.61
C PHE A 127 27.03 6.69 10.22
N ALA A 128 26.20 7.38 9.44
CA ALA A 128 26.57 7.92 8.14
C ALA A 128 27.65 9.02 8.25
N ARG A 129 27.55 9.90 9.26
CA ARG A 129 28.58 10.88 9.58
C ARG A 129 29.90 10.22 9.98
N ARG A 130 29.83 9.16 10.78
CA ARG A 130 31.00 8.39 11.25
C ARG A 130 31.69 7.59 10.13
N ILE A 131 30.92 7.13 9.14
CA ILE A 131 31.42 6.35 8.00
C ILE A 131 31.88 7.23 6.82
N GLY A 132 31.62 8.54 6.87
CA GLY A 132 32.35 9.49 6.03
C GLY A 132 31.88 9.58 4.58
N LEU A 133 30.59 9.40 4.28
CA LEU A 133 30.02 9.77 2.98
C LEU A 133 29.69 11.27 2.88
N GLY A 134 30.66 12.14 3.21
CA GLY A 134 30.42 13.59 3.23
C GLY A 134 31.59 14.53 3.55
N GLN A 135 32.83 14.05 3.66
CA GLN A 135 33.97 14.97 3.75
C GLN A 135 34.43 15.41 2.35
N LYS A 136 33.99 16.62 1.96
CA LYS A 136 34.68 17.60 1.09
C LYS A 136 35.94 17.07 0.36
N GLY A 137 35.74 16.50 -0.83
CA GLY A 137 36.80 16.19 -1.81
C GLY A 137 36.89 17.19 -2.97
N GLY A 138 36.44 18.44 -2.79
CA GLY A 138 36.32 19.42 -3.88
C GLY A 138 36.93 20.79 -3.59
N ARG A 139 37.98 20.88 -2.75
CA ARG A 139 38.79 22.11 -2.65
C ARG A 139 39.94 22.03 -3.65
N ARG A 140 39.66 22.13 -4.95
CA ARG A 140 40.71 22.44 -5.95
C ARG A 140 41.07 23.91 -5.82
N ARG A 141 41.98 24.20 -4.88
CA ARG A 141 42.94 25.29 -5.02
C ARG A 141 43.88 24.92 -6.18
N ARG A 142 43.68 25.53 -7.35
CA ARG A 142 44.75 25.92 -8.28
C ARG A 142 44.15 26.71 -9.43
N GLY A 143 44.39 28.01 -9.38
CA GLY A 143 43.96 29.02 -10.34
C GLY A 143 44.47 30.38 -9.89
N ALA A 144 45.74 30.42 -9.48
CA ALA A 144 46.49 31.64 -9.23
C ALA A 144 47.73 31.55 -10.10
N ASP A 145 47.57 31.87 -11.38
CA ASP A 145 48.58 32.47 -12.23
C ASP A 145 47.84 32.95 -13.49
N LYS A 146 47.64 34.26 -13.62
CA LYS A 146 47.42 35.05 -14.85
C LYS A 146 46.97 36.48 -14.49
N ALA A 147 47.95 37.32 -14.20
CA ALA A 147 48.00 38.78 -14.38
C ALA A 147 49.51 39.08 -14.39
N SER A 148 50.16 39.76 -15.33
CA SER A 148 49.84 40.82 -16.31
C SER A 148 51.06 40.93 -17.27
N GLY A 149 50.93 41.28 -18.57
CA GLY A 149 51.37 42.58 -19.17
C GLY A 149 52.79 43.02 -18.77
N THR A 150 53.77 43.32 -19.64
CA THR A 150 53.81 44.25 -20.79
C THR A 150 55.26 44.29 -21.35
N GLU A 151 55.40 44.73 -22.61
CA GLU A 151 56.62 45.21 -23.32
C GLU A 151 57.68 44.21 -23.82
#